data_AF-A0A9W6T1R3-F1
#
_entry.id   AF-A0A9W6T1R3-F1
#
_cell.length_a   1.000
_cell.length_b   1.000
_cell.length_c   1.000
_cell.angle_alpha   90.00
_cell.angle_beta   90.00
_cell.angle_gamma   90.00
#
_symmetry.space_group_name_H-M   'P 1'
#
loop_
_entity.id
_entity.type
_entity.pdbx_description
1 polymer ?
#
loop_
_entity_poly.entity_id
_entity_poly.type
_entity_poly.pdbx_seq_one_letter_code
_entity_poly.pdbx_strand_id
1 'polypeptide(L)'
;MVEFSELLTYFTIGKKRYEDLTLHDSADERKKKKLEKQRQKRIKVADKRKEWEKERLEDIKLKIAISGNTNADDQVIGIHHVTFYVGSSSIAAAYLVDHYGFKRFASRGLTEGERDYSSEVVVNGNIILSFITPLKNSSFWKWGCARKDATKPNLKSFHKHLSTRGDSVKDVAFRVKNVEKAFNFALKNGAKCISKPAQYLDEYGIIGLAIVTGLGDTTHTLIEKKFYKGFLPGYRMSDEKLDPNSDNLKRYAYNIIDSSHKEKIDILFAMLEKEYMKSGKIPALETSPSSGKDLVETDLLNIKIEKAKEGTSNEQLEQEVVIEVNEGNKAEQNSDSKERLPVKFDDFDHVAQNVNWNSMFNSAEYYRKCFDFKLFGSVDEKDVSTKYSCLRSTVMASNNLRVKMLINEAAIGLKKSQIEEFLHYNVSKTGVQHIAMRTSDIIETVQRLRESGVDFVTGPASYYTNLKTRLSNSTILINEDLALLEKEQILVDFDDKGYILQAFTKPIFSTPTFLFEIIQRNNHNSFGADNAKALFEALGKEQKLRRNLV
;
A
#
# COMPACT_ATOMS: atom_id res chain seq x y z
N MET A 1 19.30 20.79 -30.57
CA MET A 1 20.61 21.15 -31.16
C MET A 1 21.00 22.61 -30.95
N VAL A 2 20.05 23.54 -30.74
CA VAL A 2 20.35 24.98 -30.53
C VAL A 2 20.97 25.28 -29.14
N GLU A 3 20.67 24.49 -28.10
CA GLU A 3 21.27 24.67 -26.77
C GLU A 3 22.74 24.21 -26.64
N PHE A 4 23.27 23.46 -27.62
CA PHE A 4 24.62 22.90 -27.54
C PHE A 4 25.70 23.93 -27.90
N SER A 5 25.38 24.95 -28.70
CA SER A 5 26.34 26.01 -29.08
C SER A 5 26.57 27.02 -27.97
N GLU A 6 25.52 27.37 -27.20
CA GLU A 6 25.63 28.33 -26.07
C GLU A 6 26.47 27.77 -24.91
N LEU A 7 26.39 26.45 -24.67
CA LEU A 7 27.22 25.74 -23.70
C LEU A 7 28.71 25.72 -24.09
N LEU A 8 29.02 25.64 -25.39
CA LEU A 8 30.40 25.66 -25.88
C LEU A 8 31.05 27.05 -25.77
N THR A 9 30.27 28.12 -25.96
CA THR A 9 30.72 29.52 -25.80
C THR A 9 31.08 29.84 -24.34
N TYR A 10 30.32 29.28 -23.38
CA TYR A 10 30.66 29.37 -21.95
C TYR A 10 31.97 28.64 -21.61
N PHE A 11 32.26 27.53 -22.28
CA PHE A 11 33.51 26.78 -22.14
C PHE A 11 34.74 27.57 -22.64
N THR A 12 34.58 28.42 -23.66
CA THR A 12 35.68 29.22 -24.22
C THR A 12 35.99 30.46 -23.36
N ILE A 13 34.96 31.09 -22.79
CA ILE A 13 35.10 32.27 -21.92
C ILE A 13 35.72 31.90 -20.56
N GLY A 14 35.39 30.71 -20.02
CA GLY A 14 35.97 30.20 -18.78
C GLY A 14 37.46 29.84 -18.89
N LYS A 15 37.92 29.42 -20.07
CA LYS A 15 39.32 29.04 -20.31
C LYS A 15 40.24 30.25 -20.46
N LYS A 16 39.80 31.31 -21.13
CA LYS A 16 40.56 32.57 -21.33
C LYS A 16 40.81 33.35 -20.04
N ARG A 17 39.92 33.26 -19.06
CA ARG A 17 40.10 33.90 -17.73
C ARG A 17 41.06 33.16 -16.79
N TYR A 18 41.49 31.96 -17.16
CA TYR A 18 42.32 31.09 -16.31
C TYR A 18 43.82 31.11 -16.67
N GLU A 19 44.19 31.62 -17.85
CA GLU A 19 45.58 31.66 -18.33
C GLU A 19 46.29 33.01 -18.05
N ASP A 20 45.57 34.08 -17.70
CA ASP A 20 46.14 35.44 -17.47
C ASP A 20 46.55 35.74 -16.01
N LEU A 21 46.73 34.73 -15.16
CA LEU A 21 47.15 34.92 -13.77
C LEU A 21 48.50 34.25 -13.49
N THR A 22 49.51 34.66 -14.25
CA THR A 22 50.91 34.46 -13.87
C THR A 22 51.62 35.79 -13.74
N LEU A 23 52.26 35.95 -12.58
CA LEU A 23 53.36 36.88 -12.24
C LEU A 23 52.94 38.26 -11.74
N HIS A 24 52.77 38.35 -10.41
CA HIS A 24 53.41 39.42 -9.64
C HIS A 24 54.05 38.84 -8.38
N ASP A 25 55.35 39.05 -8.28
CA ASP A 25 56.23 38.60 -7.19
C ASP A 25 56.06 39.42 -5.90
N SER A 26 56.43 38.78 -4.78
CA SER A 26 56.38 39.22 -3.37
C SER A 26 55.12 38.89 -2.53
N ALA A 27 54.46 37.76 -2.81
CA ALA A 27 53.46 37.22 -1.89
C ALA A 27 54.10 36.34 -0.79
N ASP A 28 54.05 36.84 0.45
CA ASP A 28 54.23 36.14 1.72
C ASP A 28 53.84 34.65 1.63
N GLU A 29 54.72 33.75 2.05
CA GLU A 29 54.61 32.29 1.86
C GLU A 29 53.29 31.72 2.43
N ARG A 30 52.75 32.39 3.46
CA ARG A 30 51.41 32.12 4.04
C ARG A 30 50.27 32.38 3.05
N LYS A 31 50.38 33.44 2.22
CA LYS A 31 49.40 33.83 1.21
C LYS A 31 49.39 32.84 0.04
N LYS A 32 50.57 32.35 -0.38
CA LYS A 32 50.71 31.27 -1.38
C LYS A 32 50.09 29.95 -0.89
N LYS A 33 50.38 29.51 0.35
CA LYS A 33 49.74 28.33 0.95
C LYS A 33 48.22 28.45 1.06
N LYS A 34 47.71 29.64 1.38
CA LYS A 34 46.26 29.92 1.43
C LYS A 34 45.60 29.84 0.05
N LEU A 35 46.24 30.40 -0.98
CA LEU A 35 45.76 30.34 -2.35
C LEU A 35 45.75 28.89 -2.88
N GLU A 36 46.79 28.12 -2.62
CA GLU A 36 46.88 26.72 -3.05
C GLU A 36 45.82 25.85 -2.36
N LYS A 37 45.54 26.09 -1.07
CA LYS A 37 44.45 25.41 -0.35
C LYS A 37 43.08 25.79 -0.90
N GLN A 38 42.89 27.03 -1.35
CA GLN A 38 41.66 27.46 -2.04
C GLN A 38 41.54 26.84 -3.43
N ARG A 39 42.65 26.73 -4.17
CA ARG A 39 42.72 26.07 -5.48
C ARG A 39 42.36 24.58 -5.38
N GLN A 40 42.95 23.85 -4.44
CA GLN A 40 42.61 22.44 -4.21
C GLN A 40 41.15 22.24 -3.79
N LYS A 41 40.58 23.15 -2.97
CA LYS A 41 39.15 23.13 -2.67
C LYS A 41 38.29 23.33 -3.92
N ARG A 42 38.65 24.29 -4.78
CA ARG A 42 37.92 24.55 -6.04
C ARG A 42 38.00 23.38 -7.03
N ILE A 43 39.16 22.72 -7.13
CA ILE A 43 39.35 21.52 -7.94
C ILE A 43 38.47 20.38 -7.41
N LYS A 44 38.50 20.09 -6.10
CA LYS A 44 37.64 19.06 -5.49
C LYS A 44 36.14 19.34 -5.71
N VAL A 45 35.72 20.60 -5.67
CA VAL A 45 34.34 20.99 -5.95
C VAL A 45 34.00 20.81 -7.43
N ALA A 46 34.92 21.14 -8.34
CA ALA A 46 34.74 20.96 -9.78
C ALA A 46 34.68 19.47 -10.18
N ASP A 47 35.54 18.63 -9.60
CA ASP A 47 35.54 17.18 -9.86
C ASP A 47 34.25 16.52 -9.37
N LYS A 48 33.80 16.86 -8.14
CA LYS A 48 32.49 16.44 -7.64
C LYS A 48 31.34 16.91 -8.53
N ARG A 49 31.43 18.12 -9.09
CA ARG A 49 30.40 18.65 -9.99
C ARG A 49 30.35 17.91 -11.32
N LYS A 50 31.51 17.51 -11.89
CA LYS A 50 31.57 16.68 -13.10
C LYS A 50 31.01 15.28 -12.87
N GLU A 51 31.32 14.67 -11.73
CA GLU A 51 30.77 13.36 -11.35
C GLU A 51 29.25 13.44 -11.21
N TRP A 52 28.74 14.48 -10.54
CA TRP A 52 27.30 14.75 -10.42
C TRP A 52 26.63 15.03 -11.77
N GLU A 53 27.25 15.80 -12.67
CA GLU A 53 26.70 16.06 -14.01
C GLU A 53 26.62 14.78 -14.85
N LYS A 54 27.59 13.86 -14.70
CA LYS A 54 27.57 12.55 -15.35
C LYS A 54 26.43 11.67 -14.83
N GLU A 55 26.28 11.58 -13.51
CA GLU A 55 25.16 10.86 -12.87
C GLU A 55 23.80 11.43 -13.32
N ARG A 56 23.68 12.77 -13.39
CA ARG A 56 22.47 13.45 -13.85
C ARG A 56 22.15 13.15 -15.33
N LEU A 57 23.16 13.10 -16.20
CA LEU A 57 22.98 12.72 -17.60
C LEU A 57 22.55 11.26 -17.75
N GLU A 58 23.08 10.37 -16.91
CA GLU A 58 22.64 8.97 -16.84
C GLU A 58 21.20 8.85 -16.35
N ASP A 59 20.82 9.59 -15.28
CA ASP A 59 19.44 9.69 -14.79
C ASP A 59 18.47 10.16 -15.89
N ILE A 60 18.79 11.26 -16.59
CA ILE A 60 17.96 11.79 -17.68
C ILE A 60 17.77 10.76 -18.80
N LYS A 61 18.86 10.11 -19.23
CA LYS A 61 18.79 9.06 -20.26
C LYS A 61 17.93 7.88 -19.81
N LEU A 62 18.01 7.51 -18.54
CA LEU A 62 17.22 6.42 -17.98
C LEU A 62 15.75 6.80 -17.85
N LYS A 63 15.42 8.02 -17.41
CA LYS A 63 14.05 8.54 -17.38
C LYS A 63 13.41 8.53 -18.77
N ILE A 64 14.17 8.94 -19.79
CA ILE A 64 13.72 8.86 -21.19
C ILE A 64 13.46 7.39 -21.58
N ALA A 65 14.35 6.47 -21.23
CA ALA A 65 14.17 5.04 -21.50
C ALA A 65 12.95 4.44 -20.77
N ILE A 66 12.68 4.87 -19.53
CA ILE A 66 11.55 4.40 -18.73
C ILE A 66 10.22 4.95 -19.29
N SER A 67 10.23 6.15 -19.89
CA SER A 67 9.05 6.78 -20.47
C SER A 67 8.61 6.20 -21.83
N GLY A 68 9.40 5.28 -22.41
CA GLY A 68 9.09 4.64 -23.69
C GLY A 68 7.82 3.78 -23.65
N ASN A 69 6.95 3.95 -24.65
CA ASN A 69 5.66 3.27 -24.72
C ASN A 69 5.84 1.79 -25.13
N THR A 70 5.47 0.88 -24.24
CA THR A 70 5.42 -0.56 -24.51
C THR A 70 3.97 -0.97 -24.73
N ASN A 71 3.67 -1.52 -25.92
CA ASN A 71 2.37 -2.03 -26.38
C ASN A 71 1.93 -3.32 -25.64
N ALA A 72 2.11 -3.42 -24.32
CA ALA A 72 1.70 -4.58 -23.56
C ALA A 72 0.25 -4.46 -23.06
N ASP A 73 -0.48 -5.57 -23.12
CA ASP A 73 -1.82 -5.71 -22.55
C ASP A 73 -1.75 -5.51 -21.03
N ASP A 74 -2.33 -4.41 -20.52
CA ASP A 74 -2.31 -4.06 -19.10
C ASP A 74 -2.92 -5.18 -18.24
N GLN A 75 -2.08 -5.87 -17.47
CA GLN A 75 -2.50 -7.00 -16.65
C GLN A 75 -2.91 -6.59 -15.24
N VAL A 76 -2.34 -5.51 -14.68
CA VAL A 76 -2.54 -5.13 -13.27
C VAL A 76 -3.66 -4.12 -13.15
N ILE A 77 -4.74 -4.51 -12.48
CA ILE A 77 -5.97 -3.71 -12.42
C ILE A 77 -6.18 -3.00 -11.08
N GLY A 78 -5.41 -3.32 -10.03
CA GLY A 78 -5.48 -2.67 -8.73
C GLY A 78 -4.72 -3.42 -7.63
N ILE A 79 -4.70 -2.87 -6.42
CA ILE A 79 -4.20 -3.55 -5.22
C ILE A 79 -5.34 -4.42 -4.67
N HIS A 80 -5.06 -5.69 -4.37
CA HIS A 80 -6.03 -6.57 -3.70
C HIS A 80 -6.00 -6.36 -2.20
N HIS A 81 -4.81 -6.46 -1.62
CA HIS A 81 -4.55 -6.33 -0.19
C HIS A 81 -3.05 -6.12 0.04
N VAL A 82 -2.69 -5.74 1.26
CA VAL A 82 -1.31 -5.73 1.72
C VAL A 82 -1.15 -6.70 2.87
N THR A 83 -0.13 -7.56 2.81
CA THR A 83 0.19 -8.51 3.87
C THR A 83 1.37 -8.02 4.70
N PHE A 84 1.21 -8.06 6.01
CA PHE A 84 2.23 -7.79 7.02
C PHE A 84 2.65 -9.09 7.70
N TYR A 85 3.94 -9.21 7.92
CA TYR A 85 4.48 -10.18 8.86
C TYR A 85 4.71 -9.46 10.19
N VAL A 86 4.05 -9.92 11.24
CA VAL A 86 4.04 -9.27 12.56
C VAL A 86 4.24 -10.27 13.69
N GLY A 87 4.69 -9.78 14.83
CA GLY A 87 4.83 -10.57 16.05
C GLY A 87 3.50 -11.05 16.63
N SER A 88 2.42 -10.30 16.42
CA SER A 88 1.06 -10.71 16.81
C SER A 88 -0.01 -10.17 15.85
N SER A 89 -0.64 -11.06 15.10
CA SER A 89 -1.70 -10.74 14.14
C SER A 89 -2.93 -10.15 14.83
N SER A 90 -3.31 -10.70 15.99
CA SER A 90 -4.49 -10.26 16.75
C SER A 90 -4.34 -8.84 17.29
N ILE A 91 -3.16 -8.48 17.83
CA ILE A 91 -2.88 -7.14 18.35
C ILE A 91 -2.81 -6.12 17.21
N ALA A 92 -2.10 -6.44 16.12
CA ALA A 92 -1.98 -5.54 14.97
C ALA A 92 -3.36 -5.26 14.34
N ALA A 93 -4.19 -6.28 14.18
CA ALA A 93 -5.55 -6.13 13.68
C ALA A 93 -6.46 -5.36 14.66
N ALA A 94 -6.36 -5.62 15.98
CA ALA A 94 -7.13 -4.89 16.99
C ALA A 94 -6.79 -3.40 16.97
N TYR A 95 -5.51 -3.05 16.88
CA TYR A 95 -5.07 -1.65 16.77
C TYR A 95 -5.73 -0.91 15.59
N LEU A 96 -5.86 -1.55 14.42
CA LEU A 96 -6.55 -0.91 13.29
C LEU A 96 -8.07 -0.86 13.44
N VAL A 97 -8.67 -1.84 14.11
CA VAL A 97 -10.10 -1.82 14.42
C VAL A 97 -10.42 -0.68 15.37
N ASP A 98 -9.68 -0.59 16.48
CA ASP A 98 -9.94 0.35 17.57
C ASP A 98 -9.59 1.80 17.19
N HIS A 99 -8.52 1.99 16.42
CA HIS A 99 -7.98 3.34 16.17
C HIS A 99 -8.20 3.87 14.75
N TYR A 100 -8.41 2.99 13.76
CA TYR A 100 -8.54 3.36 12.34
C TYR A 100 -9.91 3.01 11.74
N GLY A 101 -10.86 2.52 12.55
CA GLY A 101 -12.21 2.18 12.10
C GLY A 101 -12.26 0.99 11.13
N PHE A 102 -11.21 0.17 11.07
CA PHE A 102 -11.26 -1.07 10.30
C PHE A 102 -12.21 -2.07 10.94
N LYS A 103 -12.68 -3.04 10.15
CA LYS A 103 -13.49 -4.17 10.63
C LYS A 103 -12.76 -5.48 10.40
N ARG A 104 -12.98 -6.46 11.29
CA ARG A 104 -12.55 -7.84 11.05
C ARG A 104 -13.23 -8.34 9.78
N PHE A 105 -12.46 -8.92 8.88
CA PHE A 105 -12.93 -9.34 7.55
C PHE A 105 -12.82 -10.84 7.34
N ALA A 106 -11.68 -11.43 7.72
CA ALA A 106 -11.44 -12.85 7.61
C ALA A 106 -10.35 -13.29 8.58
N SER A 107 -10.37 -14.55 8.99
CA SER A 107 -9.37 -15.17 9.85
C SER A 107 -8.91 -16.51 9.30
N ARG A 108 -7.68 -16.89 9.62
CA ARG A 108 -7.16 -18.24 9.41
C ARG A 108 -6.13 -18.56 10.47
N GLY A 109 -6.42 -19.53 11.32
CA GLY A 109 -5.49 -20.02 12.33
C GLY A 109 -5.88 -21.43 12.78
N LEU A 110 -5.60 -21.73 14.05
CA LEU A 110 -5.82 -23.08 14.60
C LEU A 110 -7.29 -23.51 14.51
N THR A 111 -8.24 -22.58 14.64
CA THR A 111 -9.67 -22.89 14.57
C THR A 111 -10.13 -23.28 13.17
N GLU A 112 -9.37 -22.89 12.14
CA GLU A 112 -9.60 -23.18 10.73
C GLU A 112 -8.66 -24.29 10.23
N GLY A 113 -7.99 -25.00 11.13
CA GLY A 113 -7.07 -26.09 10.80
C GLY A 113 -5.69 -25.65 10.30
N GLU A 114 -5.39 -24.35 10.29
CA GLU A 114 -4.05 -23.86 9.97
C GLU A 114 -3.13 -23.98 11.19
N ARG A 115 -2.04 -24.71 11.04
CA ARG A 115 -1.11 -25.02 12.14
C ARG A 115 0.22 -24.30 12.04
N ASP A 116 0.52 -23.68 10.91
CA ASP A 116 1.84 -23.07 10.67
C ASP A 116 1.86 -21.58 11.05
N TYR A 117 0.72 -20.90 10.91
CA TYR A 117 0.57 -19.45 11.17
C TYR A 117 -0.86 -19.09 11.57
N SER A 118 -1.02 -17.92 12.17
CA SER A 118 -2.30 -17.25 12.36
C SER A 118 -2.35 -16.01 11.47
N SER A 119 -3.49 -15.73 10.86
CA SER A 119 -3.73 -14.59 10.01
C SER A 119 -5.05 -13.92 10.38
N GLU A 120 -4.97 -12.61 10.60
CA GLU A 120 -6.10 -11.74 10.88
C GLU A 120 -6.19 -10.71 9.75
N VAL A 121 -7.35 -10.61 9.12
CA VAL A 121 -7.58 -9.73 7.98
C VAL A 121 -8.59 -8.69 8.37
N VAL A 122 -8.28 -7.44 8.10
CA VAL A 122 -9.14 -6.30 8.38
C VAL A 122 -9.43 -5.52 7.10
N VAL A 123 -10.60 -4.88 7.06
CA VAL A 123 -11.09 -4.11 5.91
C VAL A 123 -11.65 -2.75 6.32
N ASN A 124 -11.38 -1.72 5.53
CA ASN A 124 -12.05 -0.42 5.58
C ASN A 124 -12.21 0.10 4.15
N GLY A 125 -13.46 0.34 3.71
CA GLY A 125 -13.75 0.58 2.29
C GLY A 125 -13.22 -0.57 1.42
N ASN A 126 -12.38 -0.23 0.44
CA ASN A 126 -11.70 -1.20 -0.43
C ASN A 126 -10.26 -1.53 0.05
N ILE A 127 -9.86 -1.05 1.22
CA ILE A 127 -8.53 -1.28 1.79
C ILE A 127 -8.56 -2.56 2.61
N ILE A 128 -7.79 -3.56 2.20
CA ILE A 128 -7.68 -4.84 2.90
C ILE A 128 -6.25 -5.03 3.39
N LEU A 129 -6.08 -5.25 4.69
CA LEU A 129 -4.78 -5.48 5.31
C LEU A 129 -4.81 -6.85 6.01
N SER A 130 -3.82 -7.69 5.74
CA SER A 130 -3.66 -9.01 6.36
C SER A 130 -2.44 -9.02 7.27
N PHE A 131 -2.61 -9.43 8.52
CA PHE A 131 -1.56 -9.54 9.51
C PHE A 131 -1.32 -11.01 9.80
N ILE A 132 -0.10 -11.47 9.59
CA ILE A 132 0.25 -12.88 9.76
C ILE A 132 1.33 -13.00 10.84
N THR A 133 1.18 -14.01 11.71
CA THR A 133 2.16 -14.39 12.75
C THR A 133 2.44 -15.90 12.70
N PRO A 134 3.71 -16.34 12.84
CA PRO A 134 4.03 -17.77 12.85
C PRO A 134 3.56 -18.43 14.15
N LEU A 135 2.96 -19.62 14.03
CA LEU A 135 2.58 -20.45 15.19
C LEU A 135 3.62 -21.54 15.50
N LYS A 136 4.43 -21.89 14.50
CA LYS A 136 5.53 -22.86 14.65
C LYS A 136 6.88 -22.17 14.65
N ASN A 137 7.83 -22.75 15.38
CA ASN A 137 9.23 -22.32 15.32
C ASN A 137 9.86 -22.59 13.95
N SER A 138 10.97 -21.92 13.67
CA SER A 138 11.66 -22.06 12.39
C SER A 138 12.15 -23.49 12.12
N SER A 139 12.55 -24.25 13.15
CA SER A 139 13.10 -25.62 13.05
C SER A 139 12.11 -26.66 12.49
N PHE A 140 10.79 -26.41 12.56
CA PHE A 140 9.78 -27.28 11.95
C PHE A 140 9.71 -27.20 10.42
N TRP A 141 10.49 -26.33 9.76
CA TRP A 141 10.50 -26.20 8.30
C TRP A 141 10.82 -27.51 7.57
N LYS A 142 11.63 -28.39 8.18
CA LYS A 142 12.04 -29.69 7.60
C LYS A 142 10.92 -30.74 7.61
N TRP A 143 9.89 -30.58 8.44
CA TRP A 143 8.84 -31.59 8.67
C TRP A 143 7.51 -31.22 7.99
N GLY A 144 7.57 -30.67 6.77
CA GLY A 144 6.39 -30.39 5.94
C GLY A 144 5.90 -28.93 5.92
N CYS A 145 6.62 -27.99 6.52
CA CYS A 145 6.27 -26.54 6.51
C CYS A 145 6.95 -25.76 5.37
N ALA A 146 7.43 -26.45 4.32
CA ALA A 146 7.82 -25.80 3.08
C ALA A 146 6.58 -25.18 2.43
N ARG A 147 6.72 -23.97 1.86
CA ARG A 147 5.63 -23.35 1.08
C ARG A 147 5.18 -24.33 0.01
N LYS A 148 3.95 -24.84 0.16
CA LYS A 148 3.35 -25.79 -0.78
C LYS A 148 2.84 -25.06 -2.02
N ASP A 149 2.24 -23.89 -1.82
CA ASP A 149 1.59 -23.10 -2.85
C ASP A 149 1.49 -21.62 -2.45
N ALA A 150 0.72 -20.83 -3.21
CA ALA A 150 0.55 -19.40 -2.98
C ALA A 150 -0.31 -19.06 -1.74
N THR A 151 -1.03 -20.02 -1.17
CA THR A 151 -1.94 -19.81 -0.04
C THR A 151 -1.23 -19.74 1.31
N LYS A 152 0.03 -20.21 1.38
CA LYS A 152 0.80 -20.29 2.63
C LYS A 152 2.11 -19.50 2.59
N PRO A 153 2.55 -18.91 3.71
CA PRO A 153 3.88 -18.35 3.84
C PRO A 153 4.94 -19.47 3.90
N ASN A 154 6.18 -19.17 3.49
CA ASN A 154 7.30 -20.06 3.76
C ASN A 154 7.84 -19.80 5.17
N LEU A 155 7.78 -20.80 6.05
CA LEU A 155 8.10 -20.60 7.47
C LEU A 155 9.54 -20.11 7.72
N LYS A 156 10.52 -20.60 6.94
CA LYS A 156 11.92 -20.18 7.06
C LYS A 156 12.11 -18.72 6.66
N SER A 157 11.53 -18.29 5.54
CA SER A 157 11.63 -16.88 5.12
C SER A 157 10.81 -15.95 6.01
N PHE A 158 9.72 -16.45 6.59
CA PHE A 158 8.89 -15.74 7.54
C PHE A 158 9.66 -15.41 8.82
N HIS A 159 10.26 -16.40 9.48
CA HIS A 159 11.10 -16.16 10.66
C HIS A 159 12.29 -15.24 10.35
N LYS A 160 12.95 -15.43 9.20
CA LYS A 160 14.04 -14.55 8.77
C LYS A 160 13.58 -13.09 8.61
N HIS A 161 12.40 -12.88 8.03
CA HIS A 161 11.82 -11.54 7.85
C HIS A 161 11.61 -10.86 9.21
N LEU A 162 10.88 -11.51 10.13
CA LEU A 162 10.64 -10.96 11.46
C LEU A 162 11.94 -10.67 12.21
N SER A 163 12.93 -11.57 12.16
CA SER A 163 14.21 -11.35 12.86
C SER A 163 15.05 -10.21 12.28
N THR A 164 14.85 -9.84 11.02
CA THR A 164 15.67 -8.82 10.34
C THR A 164 14.98 -7.46 10.22
N ARG A 165 13.67 -7.40 10.48
CA ARG A 165 12.86 -6.20 10.23
C ARG A 165 11.89 -5.85 11.34
N GLY A 166 11.55 -6.82 12.18
CA GLY A 166 10.34 -6.75 13.01
C GLY A 166 9.08 -6.70 12.16
N ASP A 167 8.04 -6.12 12.76
CA ASP A 167 6.73 -5.95 12.15
C ASP A 167 6.81 -5.04 10.93
N SER A 168 6.44 -5.58 9.76
CA SER A 168 6.59 -4.87 8.49
C SER A 168 5.80 -5.51 7.35
N VAL A 169 5.56 -4.74 6.30
CA VAL A 169 4.93 -5.24 5.07
C VAL A 169 5.81 -6.31 4.42
N LYS A 170 5.17 -7.42 4.04
CA LYS A 170 5.78 -8.51 3.30
C LYS A 170 5.37 -8.55 1.83
N ASP A 171 4.09 -8.33 1.55
CA ASP A 171 3.52 -8.51 0.22
C ASP A 171 2.58 -7.36 -0.13
N VAL A 172 2.68 -6.87 -1.36
CA VAL A 172 1.69 -5.99 -1.96
C VAL A 172 1.03 -6.77 -3.08
N ALA A 173 -0.18 -7.27 -2.84
CA ALA A 173 -0.86 -8.15 -3.76
C ALA A 173 -1.57 -7.36 -4.85
N PHE A 174 -1.36 -7.77 -6.11
CA PHE A 174 -1.98 -7.15 -7.27
C PHE A 174 -3.15 -7.97 -7.78
N ARG A 175 -4.29 -7.30 -7.96
CA ARG A 175 -5.38 -7.84 -8.78
C ARG A 175 -4.93 -7.80 -10.24
N VAL A 176 -5.09 -8.92 -10.93
CA VAL A 176 -4.74 -9.05 -12.34
C VAL A 176 -5.92 -9.58 -13.16
N LYS A 177 -5.94 -9.24 -14.45
CA LYS A 177 -6.96 -9.76 -15.38
C LYS A 177 -6.82 -11.27 -15.60
N ASN A 178 -5.58 -11.76 -15.72
CA ASN A 178 -5.28 -13.17 -15.91
C ASN A 178 -3.97 -13.53 -15.20
N VAL A 179 -4.02 -14.48 -14.27
CA VAL A 179 -2.87 -14.79 -13.41
C VAL A 179 -1.72 -15.46 -14.18
N GLU A 180 -2.02 -16.35 -15.13
CA GLU A 180 -1.00 -17.04 -15.93
C GLU A 180 -0.25 -16.05 -16.84
N LYS A 181 -0.98 -15.18 -17.54
CA LYS A 181 -0.40 -14.16 -18.42
C LYS A 181 0.47 -13.18 -17.65
N ALA A 182 -0.06 -12.63 -16.55
CA ALA A 182 0.68 -11.68 -15.71
C ALA A 182 1.96 -12.31 -15.13
N PHE A 183 1.87 -13.54 -14.63
CA PHE A 183 3.01 -14.28 -14.11
C PHE A 183 4.09 -14.54 -15.16
N ASN A 184 3.70 -15.08 -16.33
CA ASN A 184 4.64 -15.39 -17.41
C ASN A 184 5.31 -14.13 -17.96
N PHE A 185 4.56 -13.03 -18.07
CA PHE A 185 5.11 -11.73 -18.47
C PHE A 185 6.15 -11.24 -17.46
N ALA A 186 5.85 -11.28 -16.16
CA ALA A 186 6.79 -10.87 -15.12
C ALA A 186 8.07 -11.73 -15.11
N LEU A 187 7.95 -13.06 -15.22
CA LEU A 187 9.08 -13.97 -15.27
C LEU A 187 9.99 -13.72 -16.48
N LYS A 188 9.40 -13.56 -17.66
CA LYS A 188 10.13 -13.28 -18.91
C LYS A 188 10.96 -11.98 -18.80
N ASN A 189 10.50 -11.04 -17.99
CA ASN A 189 11.09 -9.72 -17.83
C ASN A 189 11.94 -9.54 -16.57
N GLY A 190 12.25 -10.63 -15.85
CA GLY A 190 13.27 -10.65 -14.79
C GLY A 190 12.74 -10.88 -13.36
N ALA A 191 11.43 -10.95 -13.15
CA ALA A 191 10.89 -11.37 -11.86
C ALA A 191 11.20 -12.85 -11.60
N LYS A 192 11.49 -13.22 -10.35
CA LYS A 192 11.75 -14.62 -9.98
C LYS A 192 10.46 -15.27 -9.47
N CYS A 193 10.24 -16.51 -9.89
CA CYS A 193 9.15 -17.35 -9.39
C CYS A 193 9.33 -17.65 -7.90
N ILE A 194 8.29 -17.38 -7.11
CA ILE A 194 8.18 -17.88 -5.72
C ILE A 194 7.09 -18.95 -5.63
N SER A 195 5.96 -18.76 -6.32
CA SER A 195 4.91 -19.75 -6.45
C SER A 195 4.32 -19.68 -7.85
N LYS A 196 4.22 -20.84 -8.52
CA LYS A 196 3.64 -20.95 -9.87
C LYS A 196 2.14 -20.65 -9.82
N PRO A 197 1.54 -20.19 -10.93
CA PRO A 197 0.09 -20.02 -11.03
C PRO A 197 -0.66 -21.31 -10.72
N ALA A 198 -1.68 -21.19 -9.89
CA ALA A 198 -2.63 -22.25 -9.58
C ALA A 198 -4.03 -21.65 -9.39
N GLN A 199 -5.05 -22.42 -9.73
CA GLN A 199 -6.45 -22.08 -9.50
C GLN A 199 -6.93 -22.82 -8.25
N TYR A 200 -7.77 -22.15 -7.46
CA TYR A 200 -8.37 -22.68 -6.25
C TYR A 200 -9.88 -22.48 -6.34
N LEU A 201 -10.62 -23.47 -5.87
CA LEU A 201 -12.07 -23.46 -5.77
C LEU A 201 -12.43 -23.74 -4.30
N ASP A 202 -13.26 -22.88 -3.73
CA ASP A 202 -13.87 -23.06 -2.42
C ASP A 202 -15.32 -22.55 -2.43
N GLU A 203 -15.97 -22.51 -1.27
CA GLU A 203 -17.34 -22.04 -1.10
C GLU A 203 -17.58 -20.59 -1.58
N TYR A 204 -16.51 -19.81 -1.75
CA TYR A 204 -16.60 -18.42 -2.18
C TYR A 204 -16.40 -18.20 -3.67
N GLY A 205 -16.08 -19.25 -4.45
CA GLY A 205 -15.91 -19.19 -5.90
C GLY A 205 -14.51 -19.59 -6.36
N ILE A 206 -14.03 -19.02 -7.47
CA ILE A 206 -12.76 -19.45 -8.10
C ILE A 206 -11.73 -18.32 -8.10
N ILE A 207 -10.52 -18.63 -7.64
CA ILE A 207 -9.43 -17.66 -7.54
C ILE A 207 -8.13 -18.24 -8.06
N GLY A 208 -7.46 -17.50 -8.94
CA GLY A 208 -6.13 -17.79 -9.44
C GLY A 208 -5.07 -17.03 -8.64
N LEU A 209 -4.06 -17.73 -8.16
CA LEU A 209 -2.95 -17.15 -7.38
C LEU A 209 -1.59 -17.53 -7.97
N ALA A 210 -0.67 -16.57 -7.99
CA ALA A 210 0.74 -16.79 -8.24
C ALA A 210 1.59 -15.81 -7.41
N ILE A 211 2.86 -16.10 -7.17
CA ILE A 211 3.74 -15.19 -6.41
C ILE A 211 5.08 -15.02 -7.12
N VAL A 212 5.47 -13.75 -7.29
CA VAL A 212 6.78 -13.36 -7.82
C VAL A 212 7.53 -12.48 -6.81
N THR A 213 8.86 -12.44 -6.92
CA THR A 213 9.70 -11.51 -6.13
C THR A 213 9.41 -10.08 -6.52
N GLY A 214 9.24 -9.16 -5.56
CA GLY A 214 9.29 -7.70 -5.73
C GLY A 214 10.64 -7.12 -5.30
N LEU A 215 10.66 -5.87 -4.86
CA LEU A 215 11.88 -5.19 -4.41
C LEU A 215 12.34 -5.66 -3.01
N GLY A 216 13.66 -5.89 -2.87
CA GLY A 216 14.24 -6.41 -1.65
C GLY A 216 13.75 -7.84 -1.36
N ASP A 217 13.04 -8.03 -0.26
CA ASP A 217 12.28 -9.27 -0.03
C ASP A 217 10.76 -9.10 -0.16
N THR A 218 10.29 -7.90 -0.50
CA THR A 218 8.86 -7.68 -0.72
C THR A 218 8.43 -8.60 -1.85
N THR A 219 7.23 -9.17 -1.74
CA THR A 219 6.67 -10.02 -2.79
C THR A 219 5.44 -9.37 -3.42
N HIS A 220 5.08 -9.86 -4.61
CA HIS A 220 3.81 -9.54 -5.24
C HIS A 220 3.04 -10.82 -5.48
N THR A 221 1.93 -10.97 -4.75
CA THR A 221 0.93 -12.00 -5.03
C THR A 221 0.01 -11.50 -6.15
N LEU A 222 -0.06 -12.24 -7.25
CA LEU A 222 -0.94 -11.95 -8.39
C LEU A 222 -2.25 -12.70 -8.18
N ILE A 223 -3.36 -11.98 -8.24
CA ILE A 223 -4.69 -12.49 -7.89
C ILE A 223 -5.68 -12.23 -9.02
N GLU A 224 -6.20 -13.31 -9.60
CA GLU A 224 -7.32 -13.28 -10.55
C GLU A 224 -8.57 -13.82 -9.84
N LYS A 225 -9.58 -12.97 -9.62
CA LYS A 225 -10.86 -13.40 -9.03
C LYS A 225 -11.85 -13.71 -10.15
N LYS A 226 -12.33 -14.95 -10.19
CA LYS A 226 -13.41 -15.42 -11.07
C LYS A 226 -14.63 -15.76 -10.22
N PHE A 227 -15.52 -14.77 -10.09
CA PHE A 227 -16.71 -14.85 -9.22
C PHE A 227 -16.38 -15.13 -7.74
N TYR A 228 -15.16 -14.84 -7.29
CA TYR A 228 -14.71 -15.10 -5.92
C TYR A 228 -15.13 -13.99 -4.94
N LYS A 229 -15.98 -14.31 -3.96
CA LYS A 229 -16.51 -13.37 -2.96
C LYS A 229 -15.70 -13.31 -1.66
N GLY A 230 -14.87 -14.31 -1.39
CA GLY A 230 -14.08 -14.44 -0.17
C GLY A 230 -12.82 -13.57 -0.18
N PHE A 231 -12.05 -13.66 0.89
CA PHE A 231 -10.71 -13.06 0.96
C PHE A 231 -9.69 -13.87 0.14
N LEU A 232 -9.34 -15.07 0.61
CA LEU A 232 -8.42 -16.02 0.00
C LEU A 232 -8.80 -17.45 0.43
N PRO A 233 -8.36 -18.50 -0.30
CA PRO A 233 -8.71 -19.87 0.04
C PRO A 233 -8.29 -20.28 1.44
N GLY A 234 -9.20 -20.98 2.13
CA GLY A 234 -9.01 -21.48 3.49
C GLY A 234 -9.08 -20.42 4.59
N TYR A 235 -9.56 -19.21 4.27
CA TYR A 235 -9.92 -18.21 5.27
C TYR A 235 -11.41 -18.32 5.62
N ARG A 236 -11.72 -18.21 6.91
CA ARG A 236 -13.10 -18.03 7.38
C ARG A 236 -13.43 -16.55 7.33
N MET A 237 -14.54 -16.19 6.68
CA MET A 237 -15.03 -14.81 6.65
C MET A 237 -15.64 -14.44 8.01
N SER A 238 -15.62 -13.15 8.38
CA SER A 238 -16.34 -12.68 9.58
C SER A 238 -17.85 -12.64 9.33
N ASP A 239 -18.63 -12.94 10.38
CA ASP A 239 -20.09 -13.09 10.29
C ASP A 239 -20.82 -11.80 9.88
N GLU A 240 -20.19 -10.62 10.05
CA GLU A 240 -20.76 -9.32 9.67
C GLU A 240 -20.99 -9.12 8.16
N LYS A 241 -20.47 -10.01 7.30
CA LYS A 241 -20.66 -9.96 5.83
C LYS A 241 -21.25 -11.22 5.21
N LEU A 242 -21.65 -12.21 6.01
CA LEU A 242 -22.36 -13.37 5.46
C LEU A 242 -23.73 -12.90 4.97
N ASP A 243 -23.88 -12.81 3.65
CA ASP A 243 -25.21 -12.90 3.04
C ASP A 243 -25.83 -14.21 3.56
N PRO A 244 -26.97 -14.16 4.28
CA PRO A 244 -27.59 -15.35 4.85
C PRO A 244 -27.94 -16.41 3.79
N ASN A 245 -27.94 -16.07 2.49
CA ASN A 245 -28.14 -17.02 1.41
C ASN A 245 -26.89 -17.83 1.00
N SER A 246 -25.72 -17.58 1.59
CA SER A 246 -24.48 -18.30 1.29
C SER A 246 -24.33 -19.65 2.02
N ASP A 247 -25.27 -19.98 2.91
CA ASP A 247 -25.23 -21.19 3.74
C ASP A 247 -25.31 -22.51 2.95
N ASN A 248 -25.68 -22.45 1.66
CA ASN A 248 -25.80 -23.62 0.79
C ASN A 248 -24.47 -24.18 0.25
N LEU A 249 -23.33 -23.51 0.46
CA LEU A 249 -22.02 -23.94 -0.07
C LEU A 249 -21.08 -24.58 0.97
N LYS A 250 -21.49 -24.68 2.25
CA LYS A 250 -20.70 -25.19 3.38
C LYS A 250 -20.19 -26.65 3.26
N ARG A 251 -20.40 -27.35 2.14
CA ARG A 251 -20.14 -28.81 2.05
C ARG A 251 -19.18 -29.33 0.97
N TYR A 252 -18.53 -28.51 0.16
CA TYR A 252 -17.59 -29.05 -0.84
C TYR A 252 -16.38 -28.16 -1.07
N ALA A 253 -15.24 -28.49 -0.44
CA ALA A 253 -13.92 -28.20 -1.00
C ALA A 253 -12.79 -28.88 -0.20
N TYR A 254 -12.38 -30.07 -0.63
CA TYR A 254 -10.98 -30.48 -0.56
C TYR A 254 -10.70 -31.42 -1.72
N ASN A 255 -9.92 -30.95 -2.70
CA ASN A 255 -8.84 -31.71 -3.34
C ASN A 255 -8.02 -30.79 -4.23
N ILE A 256 -6.70 -30.87 -4.08
CA ILE A 256 -5.69 -30.24 -4.95
C ILE A 256 -5.78 -30.94 -6.31
N ILE A 257 -6.07 -30.22 -7.38
CA ILE A 257 -6.18 -30.82 -8.72
C ILE A 257 -4.93 -30.50 -9.55
N ASP A 258 -4.25 -31.57 -9.96
CA ASP A 258 -3.13 -31.57 -10.88
C ASP A 258 -3.57 -31.22 -12.32
N SER A 259 -2.64 -30.63 -13.06
CA SER A 259 -2.65 -30.17 -14.44
C SER A 259 -3.19 -31.15 -15.52
N SER A 260 -3.40 -32.42 -15.18
CA SER A 260 -3.93 -33.47 -16.07
C SER A 260 -5.45 -33.39 -16.34
N HIS A 261 -6.19 -32.55 -15.62
CA HIS A 261 -7.66 -32.44 -15.73
C HIS A 261 -8.17 -31.11 -16.31
N LYS A 262 -7.27 -30.29 -16.88
CA LYS A 262 -7.57 -28.93 -17.38
C LYS A 262 -8.76 -28.90 -18.35
N GLU A 263 -8.85 -29.86 -19.27
CA GLU A 263 -9.95 -29.94 -20.26
C GLU A 263 -11.34 -30.18 -19.63
N LYS A 264 -11.44 -31.08 -18.65
CA LYS A 264 -12.72 -31.37 -17.96
C LYS A 264 -13.16 -30.19 -17.09
N ILE A 265 -12.18 -29.50 -16.53
CA ILE A 265 -12.38 -28.27 -15.75
C ILE A 265 -12.84 -27.13 -16.67
N ASP A 266 -12.24 -26.94 -17.84
CA ASP A 266 -12.65 -25.93 -18.84
C ASP A 266 -14.07 -26.16 -19.36
N ILE A 267 -14.51 -27.43 -19.47
CA ILE A 267 -15.90 -27.78 -19.79
C ILE A 267 -16.84 -27.44 -18.62
N LEU A 268 -16.49 -27.81 -17.38
CA LEU A 268 -17.27 -27.46 -16.20
C LEU A 268 -17.36 -25.93 -16.02
N PHE A 269 -16.27 -25.21 -16.31
CA PHE A 269 -16.19 -23.75 -16.36
C PHE A 269 -17.16 -23.16 -17.37
N ALA A 270 -17.14 -23.65 -18.61
CA ALA A 270 -18.05 -23.17 -19.66
C ALA A 270 -19.52 -23.45 -19.31
N MET A 271 -19.81 -24.55 -18.62
CA MET A 271 -21.17 -24.88 -18.15
C MET A 271 -21.62 -23.95 -17.02
N LEU A 272 -20.80 -23.73 -16.00
CA LEU A 272 -21.11 -22.85 -14.87
C LEU A 272 -21.24 -21.38 -15.29
N GLU A 273 -20.36 -20.89 -16.18
CA GLU A 273 -20.46 -19.54 -16.76
C GLU A 273 -21.75 -19.37 -17.56
N LYS A 274 -22.13 -20.36 -18.37
CA LYS A 274 -23.34 -20.30 -19.19
C LYS A 274 -24.63 -20.29 -18.35
N GLU A 275 -24.67 -21.01 -17.23
CA GLU A 275 -25.82 -20.98 -16.32
C GLU A 275 -25.87 -19.72 -15.45
N TYR A 276 -24.71 -19.22 -15.01
CA TYR A 276 -24.64 -17.94 -14.30
C TYR A 276 -25.12 -16.78 -15.19
N MET A 277 -24.67 -16.75 -16.46
CA MET A 277 -25.08 -15.74 -17.44
C MET A 277 -26.58 -15.81 -17.77
N LYS A 278 -27.24 -16.96 -17.55
CA LYS A 278 -28.69 -17.11 -17.73
C LYS A 278 -29.51 -16.73 -16.50
N SER A 279 -29.02 -17.02 -15.29
CA SER A 279 -29.84 -17.00 -14.07
C SER A 279 -29.40 -15.95 -13.03
N GLY A 280 -28.20 -15.38 -13.17
CA GLY A 280 -27.58 -14.52 -12.15
C GLY A 280 -27.20 -15.25 -10.86
N LYS A 281 -27.40 -16.57 -10.80
CA LYS A 281 -27.14 -17.45 -9.65
C LYS A 281 -26.16 -18.55 -10.05
N ILE A 282 -25.33 -19.00 -9.12
CA ILE A 282 -24.49 -20.18 -9.33
C ILE A 282 -25.38 -21.42 -9.15
N PRO A 283 -25.41 -22.37 -10.09
CA PRO A 283 -26.24 -23.56 -9.99
C PRO A 283 -25.83 -24.41 -8.79
N ALA A 284 -26.80 -24.82 -7.98
CA ALA A 284 -26.59 -25.96 -7.09
C ALA A 284 -26.50 -27.21 -7.97
N LEU A 285 -25.37 -27.91 -7.96
CA LEU A 285 -25.28 -29.24 -8.55
C LEU A 285 -26.24 -30.15 -7.79
N GLU A 286 -27.33 -30.55 -8.43
CA GLU A 286 -28.29 -31.52 -7.86
C GLU A 286 -27.55 -32.80 -7.47
N THR A 287 -27.58 -33.12 -6.18
CA THR A 287 -27.19 -34.44 -5.69
C THR A 287 -28.30 -35.42 -6.07
N SER A 288 -27.96 -36.49 -6.80
CA SER A 288 -28.85 -37.66 -6.90
C SER A 288 -29.04 -38.30 -5.52
N PRO A 289 -30.13 -39.04 -5.28
CA PRO A 289 -30.96 -38.93 -4.09
C PRO A 289 -30.30 -39.46 -2.81
N SER A 290 -30.53 -38.71 -1.74
CA SER A 290 -30.30 -39.07 -0.35
C SER A 290 -31.20 -40.23 0.08
N SER A 291 -30.60 -41.29 0.63
CA SER A 291 -31.19 -41.97 1.78
C SER A 291 -30.58 -41.36 3.04
N GLY A 292 -31.41 -40.64 3.81
CA GLY A 292 -31.02 -40.11 5.13
C GLY A 292 -31.49 -38.68 5.41
N LYS A 293 -32.81 -38.52 5.56
CA LYS A 293 -33.49 -37.67 6.57
C LYS A 293 -32.67 -37.54 7.87
N ASP A 294 -32.68 -36.49 8.69
CA ASP A 294 -33.41 -35.23 8.87
C ASP A 294 -32.51 -34.41 9.82
N LEU A 295 -32.63 -33.08 9.84
CA LEU A 295 -32.59 -32.21 11.04
C LEU A 295 -32.47 -30.74 10.58
N VAL A 296 -33.29 -29.88 11.19
CA VAL A 296 -33.45 -28.43 10.94
C VAL A 296 -34.43 -28.05 9.82
N GLU A 297 -35.66 -28.58 9.86
CA GLU A 297 -36.79 -27.93 9.16
C GLU A 297 -38.16 -28.15 9.84
N THR A 298 -38.20 -28.48 11.14
CA THR A 298 -39.44 -28.79 11.86
C THR A 298 -39.95 -27.69 12.79
N ASP A 299 -39.17 -26.66 13.13
CA ASP A 299 -39.61 -25.67 14.11
C ASP A 299 -40.28 -24.42 13.49
N LEU A 300 -40.03 -24.13 12.22
CA LEU A 300 -40.67 -23.00 11.51
C LEU A 300 -41.98 -23.37 10.79
N LEU A 301 -42.18 -24.65 10.48
CA LEU A 301 -43.38 -25.15 9.84
C LEU A 301 -44.51 -25.43 10.86
N ASN A 302 -44.16 -25.89 12.06
CA ASN A 302 -45.13 -26.13 13.14
C ASN A 302 -45.74 -24.82 13.69
N ILE A 303 -44.99 -23.71 13.69
CA ILE A 303 -45.50 -22.39 14.09
C ILE A 303 -46.50 -21.83 13.05
N LYS A 304 -46.30 -22.15 11.76
CA LYS A 304 -47.19 -21.69 10.67
C LYS A 304 -48.48 -22.53 10.56
N ILE A 305 -48.47 -23.77 11.03
CA ILE A 305 -49.63 -24.68 10.96
C ILE A 305 -50.56 -24.51 12.16
N GLU A 306 -50.05 -24.18 13.36
CA GLU A 306 -50.92 -23.95 14.53
C GLU A 306 -51.67 -22.62 14.49
N LYS A 307 -51.08 -21.56 13.90
CA LYS A 307 -51.75 -20.24 13.79
C LYS A 307 -52.78 -20.14 12.66
N ALA A 308 -52.86 -21.15 11.78
CA ALA A 308 -53.85 -21.21 10.70
C ALA A 308 -55.19 -21.86 11.12
N LYS A 309 -55.34 -22.29 12.38
CA LYS A 309 -56.53 -23.03 12.86
C LYS A 309 -57.55 -22.23 13.67
N GLU A 310 -57.34 -20.93 13.92
CA GLU A 310 -58.25 -20.13 14.79
C GLU A 310 -58.90 -18.91 14.11
N GLY A 311 -59.03 -18.93 12.77
CA GLY A 311 -60.09 -18.22 12.04
C GLY A 311 -60.47 -16.79 12.45
N THR A 312 -59.51 -15.86 12.47
CA THR A 312 -59.79 -14.42 12.73
C THR A 312 -59.13 -13.53 11.67
N SER A 313 -59.86 -12.51 11.19
CA SER A 313 -59.56 -11.71 9.99
C SER A 313 -58.38 -10.73 10.12
N ASN A 314 -57.66 -10.56 9.00
CA ASN A 314 -56.39 -9.83 8.85
C ASN A 314 -56.37 -8.32 9.20
N GLU A 315 -57.49 -7.65 9.40
CA GLU A 315 -57.50 -6.17 9.58
C GLU A 315 -57.26 -5.69 11.02
N GLN A 316 -57.31 -6.56 12.03
CA GLN A 316 -56.99 -6.18 13.43
C GLN A 316 -55.53 -6.43 13.84
N LEU A 317 -54.78 -7.24 13.09
CA LEU A 317 -53.37 -7.55 13.38
C LEU A 317 -52.39 -6.45 12.95
N GLU A 318 -52.79 -5.57 12.02
CA GLU A 318 -51.92 -4.47 11.57
C GLU A 318 -51.89 -3.27 12.54
N GLN A 319 -52.80 -3.20 13.52
CA GLN A 319 -52.80 -2.12 14.52
C GLN A 319 -52.12 -2.49 15.84
N GLU A 320 -52.05 -3.77 16.23
CA GLU A 320 -51.35 -4.19 17.47
C GLU A 320 -49.84 -4.40 17.28
N VAL A 321 -49.37 -4.75 16.07
CA VAL A 321 -47.92 -4.85 15.78
C VAL A 321 -47.22 -3.48 15.77
N VAL A 322 -47.96 -2.39 15.53
CA VAL A 322 -47.40 -1.02 15.52
C VAL A 322 -47.19 -0.47 16.94
N ILE A 323 -47.84 -1.04 17.96
CA ILE A 323 -47.75 -0.55 19.34
C ILE A 323 -46.62 -1.24 20.11
N GLU A 324 -46.41 -2.56 19.94
CA GLU A 324 -45.32 -3.27 20.63
C GLU A 324 -43.92 -2.94 20.07
N VAL A 325 -43.79 -2.59 18.79
CA VAL A 325 -42.50 -2.16 18.20
C VAL A 325 -42.10 -0.76 18.68
N ASN A 326 -43.06 0.06 19.14
CA ASN A 326 -42.81 1.43 19.61
C ASN A 326 -42.58 1.53 21.13
N GLU A 327 -42.97 0.52 21.92
CA GLU A 327 -42.69 0.49 23.38
C GLU A 327 -41.40 -0.26 23.74
N GLY A 328 -40.93 -1.19 22.89
CA GLY A 328 -39.62 -1.84 23.03
C GLY A 328 -38.40 -0.93 22.75
N ASN A 329 -38.62 0.27 22.22
CA ASN A 329 -37.57 1.26 21.90
C ASN A 329 -37.51 2.45 22.88
N LYS A 330 -38.13 2.35 24.07
CA LYS A 330 -38.16 3.45 25.06
C LYS A 330 -37.46 3.18 26.39
N ALA A 331 -36.62 2.14 26.47
CA ALA A 331 -35.87 1.83 27.68
C ALA A 331 -34.39 1.58 27.39
N GLU A 332 -33.69 2.56 26.82
CA GLU A 332 -32.24 2.76 26.95
C GLU A 332 -31.82 4.10 26.32
N GLN A 333 -32.30 5.21 26.89
CA GLN A 333 -31.68 6.52 26.69
C GLN A 333 -31.27 7.07 28.04
N ASN A 334 -30.17 6.52 28.56
CA ASN A 334 -29.33 7.18 29.55
C ASN A 334 -27.91 6.59 29.50
N SER A 335 -27.16 6.96 28.46
CA SER A 335 -25.70 7.09 28.59
C SER A 335 -25.20 8.12 27.59
N ASP A 336 -24.52 9.12 28.14
CA ASP A 336 -23.91 10.26 27.48
C ASP A 336 -22.65 9.82 26.68
N SER A 337 -22.82 8.91 25.71
CA SER A 337 -21.79 8.50 24.77
C SER A 337 -22.33 8.70 23.35
N LYS A 338 -21.96 9.82 22.72
CA LYS A 338 -22.07 9.93 21.26
C LYS A 338 -21.42 8.70 20.65
N GLU A 339 -22.21 7.82 20.05
CA GLU A 339 -21.73 6.65 19.34
C GLU A 339 -20.77 7.14 18.24
N ARG A 340 -19.48 6.87 18.43
CA ARG A 340 -18.43 7.38 17.54
C ARG A 340 -18.56 6.67 16.20
N LEU A 341 -19.02 7.38 15.17
CA LEU A 341 -19.05 6.84 13.81
C LEU A 341 -17.61 6.45 13.39
N PRO A 342 -17.39 5.22 12.90
CA PRO A 342 -16.05 4.74 12.57
C PRO A 342 -15.45 5.57 11.43
N VAL A 343 -14.12 5.72 11.45
CA VAL A 343 -13.36 6.32 10.34
C VAL A 343 -13.60 5.51 9.08
N LYS A 344 -13.84 6.17 7.96
CA LYS A 344 -14.09 5.53 6.66
C LYS A 344 -13.04 5.96 5.65
N PHE A 345 -12.40 4.98 5.02
CA PHE A 345 -11.51 5.17 3.88
C PHE A 345 -12.16 4.66 2.60
N ASP A 346 -11.71 5.19 1.47
CA ASP A 346 -12.24 4.80 0.16
C ASP A 346 -11.41 3.65 -0.45
N ASP A 347 -10.13 3.92 -0.73
CA ASP A 347 -9.21 3.04 -1.47
C ASP A 347 -7.76 3.28 -1.04
N PHE A 348 -6.86 2.36 -1.40
CA PHE A 348 -5.43 2.65 -1.48
C PHE A 348 -5.17 3.77 -2.51
N ASP A 349 -4.37 4.78 -2.14
CA ASP A 349 -3.90 5.79 -3.09
C ASP A 349 -2.57 5.38 -3.74
N HIS A 350 -1.59 5.00 -2.92
CA HIS A 350 -0.28 4.55 -3.32
C HIS A 350 0.45 3.79 -2.20
N VAL A 351 1.54 3.10 -2.58
CA VAL A 351 2.46 2.42 -1.66
C VAL A 351 3.86 2.92 -1.91
N ALA A 352 4.56 3.39 -0.88
CA ALA A 352 5.93 3.88 -1.01
C ALA A 352 6.95 2.92 -0.41
N GLN A 353 8.03 2.70 -1.14
CA GLN A 353 9.12 1.82 -0.78
C GLN A 353 10.43 2.59 -0.70
N ASN A 354 11.17 2.38 0.37
CA ASN A 354 12.53 2.86 0.49
C ASN A 354 13.48 1.78 -0.04
N VAL A 355 14.39 2.17 -0.93
CA VAL A 355 15.40 1.28 -1.53
C VAL A 355 16.81 1.69 -1.10
N ASN A 356 17.76 0.79 -1.32
CA ASN A 356 19.16 1.06 -1.00
C ASN A 356 19.74 2.14 -1.92
N TRP A 357 20.89 2.70 -1.54
CA TRP A 357 21.65 3.64 -2.37
C TRP A 357 21.86 3.10 -3.79
N ASN A 358 21.78 4.01 -4.76
CA ASN A 358 21.89 3.80 -6.19
C ASN A 358 20.97 2.71 -6.76
N SER A 359 19.81 2.49 -6.13
CA SER A 359 18.89 1.41 -6.49
C SER A 359 17.53 1.90 -6.99
N MET A 360 17.20 3.20 -6.88
CA MET A 360 15.89 3.74 -7.31
C MET A 360 15.59 3.42 -8.77
N PHE A 361 16.56 3.64 -9.66
CA PHE A 361 16.40 3.41 -11.09
C PHE A 361 16.22 1.95 -11.44
N ASN A 362 17.07 1.07 -10.91
CA ASN A 362 16.95 -0.38 -11.10
C ASN A 362 15.60 -0.90 -10.56
N SER A 363 15.12 -0.29 -9.49
CA SER A 363 13.83 -0.58 -8.87
C SER A 363 12.65 -0.09 -9.73
N ALA A 364 12.74 1.10 -10.32
CA ALA A 364 11.76 1.62 -11.26
C ALA A 364 11.71 0.77 -12.55
N GLU A 365 12.87 0.42 -13.09
CA GLU A 365 13.03 -0.49 -14.23
C GLU A 365 12.42 -1.87 -13.96
N TYR A 366 12.53 -2.38 -12.73
CA TYR A 366 11.90 -3.64 -12.35
C TYR A 366 10.38 -3.57 -12.54
N TYR A 367 9.70 -2.52 -12.05
CA TYR A 367 8.26 -2.38 -12.23
C TYR A 367 7.88 -2.14 -13.70
N ARG A 368 8.66 -1.34 -14.43
CA ARG A 368 8.44 -1.11 -15.86
C ARG A 368 8.54 -2.41 -16.66
N LYS A 369 9.58 -3.20 -16.43
CA LYS A 369 9.82 -4.45 -17.17
C LYS A 369 8.84 -5.56 -16.76
N CYS A 370 8.69 -5.79 -15.45
CA CYS A 370 7.97 -6.95 -14.94
C CYS A 370 6.45 -6.76 -14.92
N PHE A 371 5.96 -5.53 -14.85
CA PHE A 371 4.52 -5.24 -14.72
C PHE A 371 4.00 -4.22 -15.72
N ASP A 372 4.84 -3.76 -16.65
CA ASP A 372 4.51 -2.74 -17.65
C ASP A 372 4.12 -1.37 -17.06
N PHE A 373 4.54 -1.08 -15.83
CA PHE A 373 4.22 0.20 -15.20
C PHE A 373 4.94 1.35 -15.90
N LYS A 374 4.29 2.51 -15.99
CA LYS A 374 4.87 3.71 -16.60
C LYS A 374 5.42 4.64 -15.53
N LEU A 375 6.43 5.41 -15.91
CA LEU A 375 6.89 6.54 -15.11
C LEU A 375 5.75 7.54 -15.00
N PHE A 376 5.25 7.74 -13.79
CA PHE A 376 4.18 8.67 -13.51
C PHE A 376 4.71 10.04 -13.09
N GLY A 377 5.82 10.05 -12.36
CA GLY A 377 6.47 11.28 -11.92
C GLY A 377 7.79 10.97 -11.21
N SER A 378 8.65 11.98 -11.09
CA SER A 378 9.90 11.88 -10.33
C SER A 378 10.24 13.23 -9.73
N VAL A 379 10.82 13.22 -8.54
CA VAL A 379 11.40 14.39 -7.87
C VAL A 379 12.86 14.11 -7.52
N ASP A 380 13.72 15.11 -7.71
CA ASP A 380 15.15 15.02 -7.39
C ASP A 380 15.51 15.78 -6.09
N GLU A 381 16.79 15.75 -5.70
CA GLU A 381 17.25 16.40 -4.48
C GLU A 381 17.04 17.92 -4.45
N LYS A 382 16.86 18.58 -5.60
CA LYS A 382 16.57 20.02 -5.68
C LYS A 382 15.12 20.30 -5.35
N ASP A 383 14.23 19.37 -5.71
CA ASP A 383 12.81 19.46 -5.46
C ASP A 383 12.51 19.15 -3.98
N VAL A 384 13.15 18.10 -3.42
CA VAL A 384 12.93 17.65 -2.03
C VAL A 384 14.25 17.65 -1.24
N SER A 385 14.63 18.83 -0.76
CA SER A 385 15.73 19.02 0.19
C SER A 385 15.35 19.90 1.37
N THR A 386 15.91 19.56 2.53
CA THR A 386 15.97 20.44 3.70
C THR A 386 17.38 21.01 3.82
N LYS A 387 17.58 21.91 4.79
CA LYS A 387 18.92 22.41 5.13
C LYS A 387 19.92 21.28 5.45
N TYR A 388 19.45 20.08 5.85
CA TYR A 388 20.31 19.02 6.39
C TYR A 388 20.28 17.71 5.60
N SER A 389 19.19 17.35 4.93
CA SER A 389 19.12 16.10 4.15
C SER A 389 18.09 16.18 3.01
N CYS A 390 18.19 15.25 2.06
CA CYS A 390 17.39 15.19 0.84
C CYS A 390 17.07 13.73 0.46
N LEU A 391 16.16 13.57 -0.50
CA LEU A 391 15.82 12.30 -1.11
C LEU A 391 15.63 12.44 -2.62
N ARG A 392 15.71 11.32 -3.33
CA ARG A 392 15.18 11.17 -4.68
C ARG A 392 13.95 10.27 -4.62
N SER A 393 12.93 10.58 -5.40
CA SER A 393 11.76 9.72 -5.49
C SER A 393 11.28 9.57 -6.93
N THR A 394 10.85 8.36 -7.29
CA THR A 394 10.25 8.03 -8.57
C THR A 394 8.97 7.27 -8.35
N VAL A 395 7.96 7.55 -9.17
CA VAL A 395 6.65 6.91 -9.11
C VAL A 395 6.43 6.07 -10.35
N MET A 396 6.16 4.78 -10.14
CA MET A 396 5.73 3.86 -11.19
C MET A 396 4.24 3.56 -11.03
N ALA A 397 3.45 3.71 -12.09
CA ALA A 397 2.01 3.49 -12.06
C ALA A 397 1.57 2.42 -13.07
N SER A 398 0.53 1.65 -12.71
CA SER A 398 -0.18 0.80 -13.67
C SER A 398 -0.82 1.65 -14.78
N ASN A 399 -1.08 1.08 -15.95
CA ASN A 399 -1.62 1.84 -17.09
C ASN A 399 -3.00 2.46 -16.77
N ASN A 400 -3.81 1.80 -15.93
CA ASN A 400 -5.08 2.32 -15.44
C ASN A 400 -4.99 3.26 -14.22
N LEU A 401 -3.77 3.60 -13.76
CA LEU A 401 -3.47 4.47 -12.62
C LEU A 401 -4.03 4.02 -11.25
N ARG A 402 -4.53 2.77 -11.15
CA ARG A 402 -5.07 2.20 -9.90
C ARG A 402 -4.00 1.69 -8.95
N VAL A 403 -2.80 1.43 -9.44
CA VAL A 403 -1.64 1.06 -8.62
C VAL A 403 -0.56 2.11 -8.84
N LYS A 404 -0.06 2.70 -7.76
CA LYS A 404 1.08 3.63 -7.79
C LYS A 404 2.10 3.20 -6.74
N MET A 405 3.30 2.91 -7.21
CA MET A 405 4.44 2.49 -6.39
C MET A 405 5.46 3.63 -6.34
N LEU A 406 5.56 4.29 -5.19
CA LEU A 406 6.62 5.26 -4.91
C LEU A 406 7.91 4.51 -4.56
N ILE A 407 9.03 4.97 -5.09
CA ILE A 407 10.35 4.40 -4.87
C ILE A 407 11.27 5.53 -4.42
N ASN A 408 11.66 5.50 -3.15
CA ASN A 408 12.47 6.52 -2.51
C ASN A 408 13.89 6.02 -2.28
N GLU A 409 14.86 6.88 -2.53
CA GLU A 409 16.27 6.65 -2.26
C GLU A 409 16.86 7.83 -1.48
N ALA A 410 17.82 7.54 -0.61
CA ALA A 410 18.57 8.57 0.08
C ALA A 410 19.36 9.42 -0.92
N ALA A 411 19.49 10.72 -0.65
CA ALA A 411 20.36 11.61 -1.40
C ALA A 411 21.37 12.29 -0.46
N ILE A 412 22.47 12.78 -1.02
CA ILE A 412 23.61 13.31 -0.24
C ILE A 412 23.20 14.60 0.48
N GLY A 413 23.16 14.54 1.82
CA GLY A 413 22.87 15.66 2.71
C GLY A 413 24.02 16.01 3.67
N LEU A 414 23.85 17.08 4.45
CA LEU A 414 24.74 17.43 5.57
C LEU A 414 24.58 16.51 6.80
N LYS A 415 23.46 15.77 6.89
CA LYS A 415 23.13 14.82 7.95
C LYS A 415 22.52 13.54 7.37
N LYS A 416 22.50 12.48 8.18
CA LYS A 416 21.85 11.21 7.82
C LYS A 416 20.38 11.42 7.38
N SER A 417 20.01 10.90 6.22
CA SER A 417 18.65 10.97 5.69
C SER A 417 17.71 10.02 6.45
N GLN A 418 16.41 10.33 6.52
CA GLN A 418 15.42 9.40 7.10
C GLN A 418 15.31 8.09 6.33
N ILE A 419 15.57 8.14 5.02
CA ILE A 419 15.68 6.91 4.23
C ILE A 419 16.80 6.05 4.83
N GLU A 420 17.94 6.63 5.20
CA GLU A 420 19.02 5.89 5.85
C GLU A 420 18.69 5.46 7.30
N GLU A 421 17.85 6.20 8.03
CA GLU A 421 17.29 5.72 9.30
C GLU A 421 16.45 4.46 9.06
N PHE A 422 15.53 4.50 8.10
CA PHE A 422 14.75 3.34 7.68
C PHE A 422 15.67 2.17 7.28
N LEU A 423 16.66 2.41 6.41
CA LEU A 423 17.60 1.37 5.97
C LEU A 423 18.45 0.83 7.13
N HIS A 424 18.68 1.62 8.18
CA HIS A 424 19.42 1.16 9.35
C HIS A 424 18.61 0.14 10.16
N TYR A 425 17.34 0.43 10.43
CA TYR A 425 16.45 -0.47 11.17
C TYR A 425 15.94 -1.63 10.32
N ASN A 426 15.79 -1.44 9.01
CA ASN A 426 15.43 -2.50 8.08
C ASN A 426 16.70 -3.14 7.51
N VAL A 427 17.15 -4.26 8.11
CA VAL A 427 18.45 -4.88 7.83
C VAL A 427 18.60 -5.29 6.36
N SER A 428 17.50 -5.59 5.66
CA SER A 428 17.51 -5.92 4.22
C SER A 428 17.77 -4.73 3.30
N LYS A 429 17.79 -3.51 3.84
CA LYS A 429 18.01 -2.24 3.12
C LYS A 429 16.95 -1.92 2.06
N THR A 430 15.80 -2.59 2.02
CA THR A 430 14.69 -2.24 1.12
C THR A 430 13.37 -2.74 1.69
N GLY A 431 12.32 -1.92 1.62
CA GLY A 431 10.97 -2.30 2.05
C GLY A 431 9.96 -1.17 1.94
N VAL A 432 8.69 -1.49 2.22
CA VAL A 432 7.60 -0.49 2.25
C VAL A 432 7.77 0.41 3.48
N GLN A 433 7.76 1.72 3.24
CA GLN A 433 7.81 2.76 4.27
C GLN A 433 6.40 3.21 4.65
N HIS A 434 5.53 3.42 3.66
CA HIS A 434 4.17 3.85 3.97
C HIS A 434 3.15 3.38 2.94
N ILE A 435 1.91 3.39 3.39
CA ILE A 435 0.72 3.16 2.58
C ILE A 435 -0.18 4.37 2.75
N ALA A 436 -0.60 4.95 1.64
CA ALA A 436 -1.52 6.06 1.62
C ALA A 436 -2.96 5.58 1.44
N MET A 437 -3.84 6.03 2.32
CA MET A 437 -5.26 5.70 2.37
C MET A 437 -6.08 6.93 1.98
N ARG A 438 -6.90 6.80 0.94
CA ARG A 438 -7.70 7.93 0.45
C ARG A 438 -8.95 8.12 1.31
N THR A 439 -9.29 9.37 1.58
CA THR A 439 -10.54 9.81 2.18
C THR A 439 -11.15 10.96 1.39
N SER A 440 -12.46 11.16 1.56
CA SER A 440 -13.23 12.27 0.99
C SER A 440 -13.39 13.46 1.94
N ASP A 441 -13.13 13.27 3.24
CA ASP A 441 -13.09 14.35 4.24
C ASP A 441 -11.90 14.11 5.18
N ILE A 442 -10.76 14.71 4.84
CA ILE A 442 -9.52 14.53 5.60
C ILE A 442 -9.55 15.23 6.96
N ILE A 443 -10.26 16.33 7.12
CA ILE A 443 -10.34 17.05 8.40
C ILE A 443 -11.04 16.16 9.41
N GLU A 444 -12.24 15.70 9.07
CA GLU A 444 -13.00 14.81 9.94
C GLU A 444 -12.25 13.50 10.19
N THR A 445 -11.66 12.92 9.15
CA THR A 445 -10.86 11.70 9.27
C THR A 445 -9.71 11.86 10.25
N VAL A 446 -8.88 12.90 10.11
CA VAL A 446 -7.73 13.13 10.99
C VAL A 446 -8.17 13.43 12.42
N GLN A 447 -9.23 14.23 12.61
CA GLN A 447 -9.79 14.51 13.94
C GLN A 447 -10.21 13.21 14.65
N ARG A 448 -10.98 12.37 13.98
CA ARG A 448 -11.43 11.08 14.55
C ARG A 448 -10.28 10.13 14.84
N LEU A 449 -9.27 10.07 13.96
CA LEU A 449 -8.07 9.26 14.19
C LEU A 449 -7.33 9.75 15.43
N ARG A 450 -7.16 11.07 15.62
CA ARG A 450 -6.53 11.65 16.81
C ARG A 450 -7.34 11.38 18.08
N GLU A 451 -8.66 11.56 18.03
CA GLU A 451 -9.58 11.25 19.15
C GLU A 451 -9.57 9.77 19.54
N SER A 452 -9.23 8.91 18.58
CA SER A 452 -9.05 7.48 18.81
C SER A 452 -7.65 7.15 19.31
N GLY A 453 -6.69 8.10 19.34
CA GLY A 453 -5.34 7.90 19.87
C GLY A 453 -4.25 7.70 18.82
N VAL A 454 -4.53 7.99 17.54
CA VAL A 454 -3.50 7.98 16.49
C VAL A 454 -2.65 9.24 16.54
N ASP A 455 -1.35 9.05 16.67
CA ASP A 455 -0.37 10.13 16.59
C ASP A 455 0.00 10.48 15.15
N PHE A 456 0.09 11.78 14.87
CA PHE A 456 0.55 12.31 13.59
C PHE A 456 1.86 13.08 13.73
N VAL A 457 2.62 13.14 12.64
CA VAL A 457 3.79 14.03 12.55
C VAL A 457 3.32 15.49 12.56
N THR A 458 4.16 16.37 13.12
CA THR A 458 3.86 17.80 13.22
C THR A 458 4.77 18.59 12.29
N GLY A 459 4.18 19.43 11.44
CA GLY A 459 4.91 20.27 10.49
C GLY A 459 5.79 21.34 11.18
N PRO A 460 6.60 22.08 10.40
CA PRO A 460 7.28 23.27 10.91
C PRO A 460 6.27 24.39 11.20
N ALA A 461 6.48 25.17 12.28
CA ALA A 461 5.58 26.25 12.67
C ALA A 461 5.38 27.31 11.58
N SER A 462 6.38 27.51 10.72
CA SER A 462 6.31 28.44 9.59
C SER A 462 5.49 27.92 8.40
N TYR A 463 5.06 26.65 8.39
CA TYR A 463 4.43 26.02 7.24
C TYR A 463 3.19 26.79 6.76
N TYR A 464 2.22 27.01 7.65
CA TYR A 464 0.96 27.69 7.30
C TYR A 464 1.14 29.16 6.99
N THR A 465 2.15 29.81 7.58
CA THR A 465 2.52 31.19 7.22
C THR A 465 2.99 31.25 5.76
N ASN A 466 3.85 30.32 5.36
CA ASN A 466 4.33 30.22 3.99
C ASN A 466 3.22 29.78 3.02
N LEU A 467 2.35 28.85 3.44
CA LEU A 467 1.21 28.39 2.64
C LEU A 467 0.25 29.54 2.33
N LYS A 468 -0.12 30.36 3.32
CA LYS A 468 -0.97 31.56 3.13
C LYS A 468 -0.36 32.52 2.10
N THR A 469 0.96 32.69 2.12
CA THR A 469 1.70 33.51 1.14
C THR A 469 1.72 32.89 -0.26
N ARG A 470 1.80 31.56 -0.38
CA ARG A 470 1.71 30.89 -1.69
C ARG A 470 0.30 30.99 -2.27
N LEU A 471 -0.73 30.77 -1.44
CA LEU A 471 -2.14 30.86 -1.84
C LEU A 471 -2.53 32.28 -2.27
N SER A 472 -2.01 33.32 -1.63
CA SER A 472 -2.27 34.70 -2.07
C SER A 472 -1.71 35.03 -3.45
N ASN A 473 -0.78 34.22 -3.96
CA ASN A 473 -0.17 34.35 -5.28
C ASN A 473 -0.70 33.32 -6.29
N SER A 474 -1.71 32.53 -5.94
CA SER A 474 -2.31 31.54 -6.83
C SER A 474 -3.80 31.79 -7.04
N THR A 475 -4.36 31.14 -8.05
CA THR A 475 -5.80 31.21 -8.38
C THR A 475 -6.60 30.07 -7.74
N ILE A 476 -5.92 29.13 -7.05
CA ILE A 476 -6.58 27.96 -6.49
C ILE A 476 -7.38 28.34 -5.24
N LEU A 477 -8.57 27.77 -5.11
CA LEU A 477 -9.39 27.88 -3.91
C LEU A 477 -9.37 26.54 -3.19
N ILE A 478 -8.89 26.56 -1.95
CA ILE A 478 -9.00 25.43 -1.03
C ILE A 478 -10.40 25.47 -0.44
N ASN A 479 -11.14 24.36 -0.52
CA ASN A 479 -12.54 24.33 -0.07
C ASN A 479 -12.63 24.17 1.45
N GLU A 480 -11.64 23.52 2.05
CA GLU A 480 -11.53 23.27 3.47
C GLU A 480 -11.10 24.51 4.24
N ASP A 481 -11.52 24.59 5.51
CA ASP A 481 -11.12 25.67 6.41
C ASP A 481 -9.61 25.56 6.73
N LEU A 482 -8.84 26.56 6.28
CA LEU A 482 -7.40 26.66 6.53
C LEU A 482 -7.04 26.65 8.02
N ALA A 483 -7.90 27.19 8.91
CA ALA A 483 -7.66 27.16 10.35
C ALA A 483 -7.80 25.74 10.91
N LEU A 484 -8.73 24.94 10.39
CA LEU A 484 -8.86 23.53 10.77
C LEU A 484 -7.70 22.71 10.20
N LEU A 485 -7.30 22.93 8.95
CA LEU A 485 -6.11 22.30 8.38
C LEU A 485 -4.87 22.60 9.26
N GLU A 486 -4.68 23.86 9.64
CA GLU A 486 -3.61 24.32 10.54
C GLU A 486 -3.65 23.64 11.90
N LYS A 487 -4.81 23.62 12.56
CA LYS A 487 -5.01 22.96 13.84
C LYS A 487 -4.68 21.46 13.76
N GLU A 488 -5.14 20.77 12.72
CA GLU A 488 -4.97 19.33 12.56
C GLU A 488 -3.63 18.92 11.93
N GLN A 489 -2.80 19.90 11.55
CA GLN A 489 -1.49 19.71 10.92
C GLN A 489 -1.57 18.98 9.55
N ILE A 490 -2.59 19.29 8.75
CA ILE A 490 -2.82 18.71 7.42
C ILE A 490 -2.08 19.52 6.33
N LEU A 491 -1.13 18.90 5.67
CA LEU A 491 -0.29 19.53 4.65
C LEU A 491 -1.08 19.73 3.34
N VAL A 492 -0.91 20.87 2.69
CA VAL A 492 -1.53 21.29 1.44
C VAL A 492 -0.47 21.48 0.36
N ASP A 493 -0.63 20.80 -0.78
CA ASP A 493 0.09 21.12 -2.00
C ASP A 493 -0.90 21.32 -3.15
N PHE A 494 -0.55 22.16 -4.11
CA PHE A 494 -1.47 22.57 -5.15
C PHE A 494 -0.76 23.00 -6.43
N ASP A 495 -1.50 22.92 -7.54
CA ASP A 495 -1.14 23.47 -8.83
C ASP A 495 -2.31 24.31 -9.37
N ASP A 496 -2.23 24.72 -10.64
CA ASP A 496 -3.26 25.54 -11.28
C ASP A 496 -4.58 24.78 -11.52
N LYS A 497 -4.61 23.46 -11.34
CA LYS A 497 -5.77 22.58 -11.63
C LYS A 497 -6.47 22.10 -10.37
N GLY A 498 -5.75 21.95 -9.28
CA GLY A 498 -6.28 21.34 -8.07
C GLY A 498 -5.31 21.38 -6.89
N TYR A 499 -5.67 20.69 -5.82
CA TYR A 499 -4.85 20.55 -4.62
C TYR A 499 -4.97 19.16 -4.01
N ILE A 500 -4.01 18.85 -3.15
CA ILE A 500 -3.99 17.64 -2.33
C ILE A 500 -3.76 18.00 -0.88
N LEU A 501 -4.40 17.21 -0.02
CA LEU A 501 -4.29 17.31 1.42
C LEU A 501 -3.69 16.01 1.94
N GLN A 502 -2.65 16.11 2.77
CA GLN A 502 -1.89 14.95 3.26
C GLN A 502 -1.61 15.08 4.75
N ALA A 503 -1.82 13.99 5.49
CA ALA A 503 -1.43 13.87 6.89
C ALA A 503 -0.73 12.53 7.12
N PHE A 504 0.39 12.54 7.83
CA PHE A 504 1.20 11.34 8.05
C PHE A 504 1.18 10.95 9.51
N THR A 505 0.92 9.68 9.79
CA THR A 505 1.00 9.16 11.16
C THR A 505 2.47 9.12 11.61
N LYS A 506 2.69 9.08 12.93
CA LYS A 506 3.96 8.54 13.44
C LYS A 506 4.08 7.05 13.06
N PRO A 507 5.28 6.47 13.12
CA PRO A 507 5.45 5.03 12.91
C PRO A 507 4.53 4.23 13.84
N ILE A 508 3.80 3.26 13.29
CA ILE A 508 2.81 2.48 14.05
C ILE A 508 3.42 1.25 14.75
N PHE A 509 4.64 0.88 14.36
CA PHE A 509 5.40 -0.18 15.00
C PHE A 509 6.51 0.43 15.87
N SER A 510 7.15 -0.43 16.69
CA SER A 510 8.22 -0.01 17.60
C SER A 510 9.48 0.52 16.89
N THR A 511 9.64 0.23 15.60
CA THR A 511 10.76 0.75 14.79
C THR A 511 10.28 1.92 13.91
N PRO A 512 11.15 2.91 13.63
CA PRO A 512 10.79 4.06 12.80
C PRO A 512 10.82 3.69 11.31
N THR A 513 10.05 2.67 10.92
CA THR A 513 10.06 2.09 9.57
C THR A 513 8.76 2.33 8.83
N PHE A 514 7.63 1.87 9.37
CA PHE A 514 6.33 1.89 8.70
C PHE A 514 5.35 2.90 9.31
N LEU A 515 4.68 3.69 8.47
CA LEU A 515 3.63 4.65 8.86
C LEU A 515 2.48 4.63 7.84
N PHE A 516 1.35 5.24 8.20
CA PHE A 516 0.25 5.51 7.27
C PHE A 516 0.26 6.97 6.83
N GLU A 517 -0.18 7.18 5.58
CA GLU A 517 -0.55 8.49 5.06
C GLU A 517 -2.07 8.52 4.85
N ILE A 518 -2.70 9.61 5.27
CA ILE A 518 -4.09 9.92 4.95
C ILE A 518 -4.07 11.00 3.89
N ILE A 519 -4.75 10.76 2.77
CA ILE A 519 -4.72 11.66 1.61
C ILE A 519 -6.11 11.96 1.09
N GLN A 520 -6.36 13.22 0.75
CA GLN A 520 -7.50 13.66 -0.03
C GLN A 520 -7.01 14.38 -1.28
N ARG A 521 -7.66 14.11 -2.42
CA ARG A 521 -7.29 14.69 -3.71
C ARG A 521 -8.46 15.48 -4.29
N ASN A 522 -8.23 16.75 -4.61
CA ASN A 522 -9.19 17.64 -5.22
C ASN A 522 -8.66 18.04 -6.60
N ASN A 523 -9.02 17.26 -7.62
CA ASN A 523 -8.59 17.43 -9.02
C ASN A 523 -7.06 17.50 -9.21
N HIS A 524 -6.30 16.74 -8.40
CA HIS A 524 -4.85 16.78 -8.42
C HIS A 524 -4.23 15.39 -8.30
N ASN A 525 -3.40 15.07 -9.30
CA ASN A 525 -2.84 13.73 -9.50
C ASN A 525 -1.37 13.62 -9.06
N SER A 526 -0.74 14.71 -8.62
CA SER A 526 0.66 14.74 -8.16
C SER A 526 0.81 14.16 -6.73
N PHE A 527 2.04 13.98 -6.25
CA PHE A 527 2.34 13.41 -4.93
C PHE A 527 2.73 14.42 -3.86
N GLY A 528 2.71 15.71 -4.21
CA GLY A 528 2.97 16.79 -3.26
C GLY A 528 4.45 16.96 -2.96
N ALA A 529 5.23 17.52 -3.89
CA ALA A 529 6.67 17.70 -3.67
C ALA A 529 6.95 18.60 -2.45
N ASP A 530 6.14 19.65 -2.27
CA ASP A 530 6.28 20.56 -1.14
C ASP A 530 5.79 19.92 0.17
N ASN A 531 4.75 19.08 0.10
CA ASN A 531 4.31 18.27 1.24
C ASN A 531 5.37 17.24 1.64
N ALA A 532 6.03 16.60 0.68
CA ALA A 532 7.15 15.69 0.94
C ALA A 532 8.30 16.40 1.65
N LYS A 533 8.60 17.65 1.28
CA LYS A 533 9.59 18.48 1.98
C LYS A 533 9.16 18.79 3.43
N ALA A 534 7.92 19.19 3.65
CA ALA A 534 7.41 19.49 4.99
C ALA A 534 7.38 18.24 5.88
N LEU A 535 6.96 17.09 5.34
CA LEU A 535 7.04 15.78 6.00
C LEU A 535 8.48 15.45 6.39
N PHE A 536 9.42 15.67 5.47
CA PHE A 536 10.81 15.35 5.70
C PHE A 536 11.41 16.25 6.81
N GLU A 537 11.03 17.52 6.91
CA GLU A 537 11.39 18.35 8.06
C GLU A 537 10.77 17.85 9.36
N ALA A 538 9.50 17.44 9.33
CA ALA A 538 8.77 16.94 10.50
C ALA A 538 9.40 15.66 11.06
N LEU A 539 9.61 14.65 10.21
CA LEU A 539 10.26 13.41 10.58
C LEU A 539 11.72 13.61 11.02
N GLY A 540 12.39 14.69 10.57
CA GLY A 540 13.76 15.00 10.96
C GLY A 540 13.84 15.45 12.42
N LYS A 541 12.79 16.13 12.91
CA LYS A 541 12.62 16.44 14.34
C LYS A 541 12.42 15.15 15.15
N GLU A 542 11.58 14.24 14.68
CA GLU A 542 11.36 12.94 15.33
C GLU A 542 12.64 12.10 15.40
N GLN A 543 13.42 12.05 14.31
CA GLN A 543 14.73 11.39 14.27
C GLN A 543 15.71 12.00 15.29
N LYS A 544 15.67 13.33 15.48
CA LYS A 544 16.46 14.01 16.51
C LYS A 544 16.02 13.61 17.93
N LEU A 545 14.72 13.50 18.18
CA LEU A 545 14.18 13.01 19.46
C LEU A 545 14.62 11.57 19.75
N ARG A 546 14.66 10.72 18.72
CA ARG A 546 15.21 9.36 18.77
C ARG A 546 16.74 9.30 18.88
N ARG A 547 17.44 10.44 18.85
CA ARG A 547 18.92 10.57 18.87
C ARG A 547 19.61 9.89 17.68
N ASN A 548 18.90 9.74 16.56
CA ASN A 548 19.40 9.08 15.34
C ASN A 548 19.78 10.07 14.23
N LEU A 549 19.64 11.38 14.48
CA LEU A 549 20.02 12.45 13.55
C LEU A 549 21.48 12.85 13.79
N VAL A 550 22.41 11.95 13.42
CA VAL A 550 23.86 12.12 13.54
C VAL A 550 24.42 12.83 12.31
#